data_AF-A0A2M8E0G8-F1
#
_entry.id   AF-A0A2M8E0G8-F1
#
_cell.length_a   1.000
_cell.length_b   1.000
_cell.length_c   1.000
_cell.angle_alpha   90.00
_cell.angle_beta   90.00
_cell.angle_gamma   90.00
#
_symmetry.space_group_name_H-M   'P 1'
#
loop_
_entity.id
_entity.type
_entity.pdbx_description
1 polymer ?
#
loop_
_entity_poly.entity_id
_entity_poly.type
_entity_poly.pdbx_seq_one_letter_code
_entity_poly.pdbx_strand_id
1 'polypeptide(L)'
;MPRITPSEELQLIESIVAAHPNGIRISDIESEMVRRLSGKLNRRTLQRRLQKLIEAHRLTAEGESIALVYKFASGVAVAISGVAASVYVGVAEAELYVSVSPEGARIRDQVRLPLMNRRPVGYQREFLEAYQPGETFYLSESLRSQLHDMGRTAPGERPAGTYARDILSRLLVDLSWASSKLEGNTYSRLDTQNLIELGQVAQGKDTIETQMILNHKAAIEMLIEDADEVGFDAFTFKNLHAVLSQDLMRDPQASGRLRRRAVEISGTVFHPAALPQVIEDCFEQLLSKATLIPDPFEQAFFLMVQIPYLQPFEGVNKRVSRVGANISLIKHNLCPLSFIDVPERAYVEGTLGVYELNGVDLLRDVFVWAYERSCQRYLAITQTMVEPDPLKIKYREALIRAVQAMVKGQLRPQPDVIAQVARDLVNEVDRDAFIQMLTDALGQLHEGSLARYRLRRSEYLDWQQERYLKVTGDKAK
;
A
#
# COMPACT_ATOMS: atom_id res chain seq x y z
N MET A 1 35.01 25.66 24.00
CA MET A 1 35.45 24.49 23.21
C MET A 1 34.27 23.54 23.05
N PRO A 2 33.94 23.09 21.84
CA PRO A 2 32.72 22.31 21.62
C PRO A 2 32.83 20.95 22.32
N ARG A 3 31.84 20.63 23.15
CA ARG A 3 31.67 19.30 23.72
C ARG A 3 31.20 18.37 22.59
N ILE A 4 31.97 17.32 22.34
CA ILE A 4 31.62 16.28 21.35
C ILE A 4 30.32 15.61 21.78
N THR A 5 29.46 15.35 20.79
CA THR A 5 28.14 14.78 21.02
C THR A 5 28.23 13.28 21.33
N PRO A 6 27.25 12.71 22.06
CA PRO A 6 27.16 11.27 22.30
C PRO A 6 27.21 10.37 21.06
N SER A 7 26.82 10.89 19.88
CA SER A 7 26.82 10.15 18.61
C SER A 7 28.23 10.08 18.01
N GLU A 8 28.97 11.19 18.06
CA GLU A 8 30.36 11.28 17.59
C GLU A 8 31.31 10.45 18.46
N GLU A 9 31.05 10.37 19.78
CA GLU A 9 31.78 9.46 20.68
C GLU A 9 31.64 7.98 20.26
N LEU A 10 30.43 7.57 19.86
CA LEU A 10 30.14 6.19 19.45
C LEU A 10 30.83 5.86 18.12
N GLN A 11 30.77 6.75 17.14
CA GLN A 11 31.45 6.59 15.86
C GLN A 11 32.97 6.52 16.02
N LEU A 12 33.54 7.32 16.94
CA LEU A 12 34.97 7.29 17.21
C LEU A 12 35.40 5.96 17.86
N ILE A 13 34.65 5.47 18.85
CA ILE A 13 34.92 4.18 19.50
C ILE A 13 34.92 3.05 18.46
N GLU A 14 33.95 3.04 17.55
CA GLU A 14 33.92 2.05 16.47
C GLU A 14 35.08 2.15 15.52
N SER A 15 35.49 3.37 15.14
CA SER A 15 36.65 3.56 14.25
C SER A 15 37.94 3.03 14.89
N ILE A 16 38.06 3.13 16.22
CA ILE A 16 39.20 2.63 16.99
C ILE A 16 39.17 1.09 17.05
N VAL A 17 38.01 0.49 17.31
CA VAL A 17 37.87 -0.97 17.36
C VAL A 17 38.02 -1.60 15.97
N ALA A 18 37.49 -0.96 14.92
CA ALA A 18 37.62 -1.41 13.53
C ALA A 18 39.08 -1.41 13.04
N ALA A 19 39.93 -0.52 13.56
CA ALA A 19 41.36 -0.51 13.26
C ALA A 19 42.15 -1.69 13.87
N HIS A 20 41.51 -2.52 14.71
CA HIS A 20 42.15 -3.64 15.41
C HIS A 20 41.38 -4.95 15.17
N PRO A 21 41.60 -5.63 14.02
CA PRO A 21 40.84 -6.84 13.63
C PRO A 21 40.95 -8.01 14.61
N ASN A 22 42.06 -8.11 15.34
CA ASN A 22 42.29 -9.14 16.36
C ASN A 22 41.59 -8.82 17.71
N GLY A 23 40.88 -7.69 17.79
CA GLY A 23 40.25 -7.17 18.99
C GLY A 23 41.17 -6.25 19.78
N ILE A 24 40.58 -5.29 20.49
CA ILE A 24 41.29 -4.29 21.29
C ILE A 24 40.77 -4.29 22.74
N ARG A 25 41.66 -4.12 23.72
CA ARG A 25 41.30 -4.05 25.13
C ARG A 25 40.78 -2.66 25.48
N ILE A 26 39.98 -2.58 26.54
CA ILE A 26 39.43 -1.29 26.99
C ILE A 26 40.51 -0.25 27.37
N SER A 27 41.65 -0.68 27.92
CA SER A 27 42.79 0.21 28.24
C SER A 27 43.41 0.86 27.01
N ASP A 28 43.38 0.15 25.89
CA ASP A 28 44.00 0.57 24.64
C ASP A 28 43.03 1.47 23.87
N ILE A 29 41.72 1.20 23.95
CA ILE A 29 40.67 2.12 23.47
C ILE A 29 40.75 3.46 24.24
N GLU A 30 40.92 3.43 25.56
CA GLU A 30 41.08 4.65 26.37
C GLU A 30 42.30 5.46 25.92
N SER A 31 43.42 4.80 25.66
CA SER A 31 44.66 5.45 25.24
C SER A 31 44.52 6.11 23.87
N GLU A 32 43.86 5.45 22.92
CA GLU A 32 43.62 5.97 21.58
C GLU A 32 42.55 7.09 21.58
N MET A 33 41.56 7.02 22.46
CA MET A 33 40.61 8.12 22.65
C MET A 33 41.28 9.37 23.23
N VAL A 34 42.18 9.24 24.21
CA VAL A 34 42.94 10.39 24.76
C VAL A 34 43.86 11.01 23.70
N ARG A 35 44.36 10.22 22.75
CA ARG A 35 45.17 10.73 21.64
C ARG A 35 44.33 11.49 20.61
N ARG A 36 43.07 11.08 20.37
CA ARG A 36 42.19 11.67 19.35
C ARG A 36 41.22 12.74 19.86
N LEU A 37 40.97 12.80 21.17
CA LEU A 37 40.20 13.85 21.84
C LEU A 37 41.08 14.61 22.83
N SER A 38 40.99 15.95 22.87
CA SER A 38 41.65 16.79 23.88
C SER A 38 41.03 16.70 25.29
N GLY A 39 40.34 15.60 25.63
CA GLY A 39 39.66 15.40 26.91
C GLY A 39 39.51 13.92 27.27
N LYS A 40 39.68 13.61 28.56
CA LYS A 40 39.68 12.23 29.07
C LYS A 40 38.24 11.75 29.33
N LEU A 41 37.78 10.74 28.59
CA LEU A 41 36.52 10.05 28.86
C LEU A 41 36.64 9.20 30.14
N ASN A 42 35.63 9.19 31.01
CA ASN A 42 35.62 8.33 32.19
C ASN A 42 35.39 6.86 31.77
N ARG A 43 36.15 5.92 32.34
CA ARG A 43 36.07 4.47 32.09
C ARG A 43 34.65 3.91 32.18
N ARG A 44 33.85 4.36 33.15
CA ARG A 44 32.43 3.95 33.28
C ARG A 44 31.58 4.40 32.09
N THR A 45 31.86 5.59 31.55
CA THR A 45 31.17 6.11 30.37
C THR A 45 31.55 5.30 29.13
N LEU A 46 32.84 4.98 28.96
CA LEU A 46 33.32 4.16 27.85
C LEU A 46 32.70 2.75 27.88
N GLN A 47 32.64 2.11 29.04
CA GLN A 47 31.97 0.81 29.22
C GLN A 47 30.50 0.86 28.80
N ARG A 48 29.77 1.90 29.22
CA ARG A 48 28.37 2.09 28.83
C ARG A 48 28.20 2.30 27.32
N ARG A 49 29.14 2.98 26.66
CA ARG A 49 29.13 3.19 25.20
C ARG A 49 29.43 1.90 24.45
N LEU A 50 30.41 1.13 24.90
CA LEU A 50 30.74 -0.19 24.35
C LEU A 50 29.57 -1.16 24.49
N GLN A 51 28.92 -1.18 25.65
CA GLN A 51 27.72 -2.00 25.87
C GLN A 51 26.60 -1.64 24.89
N LYS A 52 26.34 -0.34 24.68
CA LYS A 52 25.35 0.14 23.71
C LYS A 52 25.67 -0.27 22.26
N LEU A 53 26.95 -0.33 21.91
CA LEU A 53 27.40 -0.78 20.58
C LEU A 53 27.29 -2.30 20.41
N ILE A 54 27.47 -3.06 21.49
CA ILE A 54 27.27 -4.51 21.51
C ILE A 54 25.78 -4.86 21.40
N GLU A 55 24.92 -4.18 22.15
CA GLU A 55 23.46 -4.32 22.05
C GLU A 55 22.92 -3.96 20.66
N ALA A 56 23.57 -3.02 19.98
CA ALA A 56 23.25 -2.66 18.60
C ALA A 56 23.88 -3.60 17.55
N HIS A 57 24.52 -4.70 17.95
CA HIS A 57 25.25 -5.64 17.09
C HIS A 57 26.35 -5.00 16.21
N ARG A 58 26.89 -3.86 16.64
CA ARG A 58 27.97 -3.14 15.93
C ARG A 58 29.35 -3.58 16.41
N LEU A 59 29.46 -4.04 17.65
CA LEU A 59 30.66 -4.65 18.22
C LEU A 59 30.31 -6.00 18.87
N THR A 60 31.29 -6.88 18.99
CA THR A 60 31.23 -8.09 19.83
C THR A 60 32.30 -8.01 20.92
N ALA A 61 32.04 -8.64 22.06
CA ALA A 61 33.03 -8.79 23.12
C ALA A 61 33.40 -10.27 23.25
N GLU A 62 34.70 -10.57 23.21
CA GLU A 62 35.23 -11.94 23.30
C GLU A 62 36.25 -12.04 24.43
N GLY A 63 36.21 -13.13 25.20
CA GLY A 63 37.08 -13.39 26.34
C GLY A 63 36.47 -13.00 27.69
N GLU A 64 37.17 -13.30 28.79
CA GLU A 64 36.72 -13.02 30.15
C GLU A 64 37.74 -12.15 30.93
N SER A 65 37.22 -11.22 31.73
CA SER A 65 37.99 -10.39 32.67
C SER A 65 39.17 -9.65 32.01
N ILE A 66 40.41 -10.10 32.21
CA ILE A 66 41.64 -9.44 31.73
C ILE A 66 41.92 -9.76 30.26
N ALA A 67 41.31 -10.83 29.72
CA ALA A 67 41.41 -11.22 28.32
C ALA A 67 40.29 -10.66 27.44
N LEU A 68 39.39 -9.83 28.00
CA LEU A 68 38.25 -9.27 27.28
C LEU A 68 38.73 -8.28 26.20
N VAL A 69 38.45 -8.62 24.94
CA VAL A 69 38.72 -7.79 23.77
C VAL A 69 37.42 -7.46 23.04
N TYR A 70 37.31 -6.22 22.59
CA TYR A 70 36.19 -5.77 21.78
C TYR A 70 36.59 -5.91 20.31
N LYS A 71 35.75 -6.56 19.53
CA LYS A 71 35.91 -6.79 18.10
C LYS A 71 34.77 -6.12 17.34
N PHE A 72 35.05 -5.77 16.10
CA PHE A 72 34.01 -5.31 15.20
C PHE A 72 33.14 -6.50 14.79
N ALA A 73 31.82 -6.37 14.89
CA ALA A 73 30.91 -7.47 14.54
C ALA A 73 30.96 -7.72 13.02
N SER A 74 31.64 -8.78 12.60
CA SER A 74 31.66 -9.22 11.19
C SER A 74 30.32 -9.87 10.86
N GLY A 75 29.34 -9.02 10.56
CA GLY A 75 27.97 -9.42 10.26
C GLY A 75 27.04 -8.24 9.94
N VAL A 76 27.58 -7.06 9.60
CA VAL A 76 26.86 -5.99 8.90
C VAL A 76 27.92 -5.24 8.08
N ALA A 77 27.81 -5.31 6.76
CA ALA A 77 28.62 -4.49 5.87
C ALA A 77 28.23 -3.01 6.05
N VAL A 78 28.92 -2.31 6.94
CA VAL A 78 29.07 -0.86 6.84
C VAL A 78 30.06 -0.62 5.71
N ALA A 79 29.54 -0.23 4.55
CA ALA A 79 30.34 0.12 3.39
C ALA A 79 31.08 1.44 3.64
N ILE A 80 32.39 1.37 3.90
CA ILE A 80 33.33 2.43 3.52
C ILE A 80 34.55 1.80 2.84
N SER A 81 34.63 2.05 1.54
CA SER A 81 35.82 2.12 0.67
C SER A 81 36.71 0.89 0.45
N GLY A 82 36.70 0.41 -0.80
CA GLY A 82 37.95 0.23 -1.56
C GLY A 82 38.63 -1.15 -1.59
N VAL A 83 38.35 -1.89 -2.67
CA VAL A 83 39.24 -2.84 -3.39
C VAL A 83 39.57 -4.17 -2.71
N ALA A 84 38.95 -5.26 -3.18
CA ALA A 84 39.60 -6.38 -3.89
C ALA A 84 38.71 -7.64 -3.84
N ALA A 85 38.61 -8.32 -4.97
CA ALA A 85 37.78 -9.48 -5.22
C ALA A 85 38.08 -10.67 -4.28
N SER A 86 37.04 -11.39 -3.86
CA SER A 86 37.14 -12.80 -3.51
C SER A 86 35.79 -13.47 -3.63
N VAL A 87 35.72 -14.39 -4.59
CA VAL A 87 34.66 -15.36 -4.80
C VAL A 87 34.44 -16.17 -3.52
N TYR A 88 33.23 -16.09 -2.94
CA TYR A 88 32.75 -17.11 -2.02
C TYR A 88 31.35 -17.52 -2.44
N VAL A 89 31.29 -18.69 -3.07
CA VAL A 89 30.09 -19.47 -3.31
C VAL A 89 29.57 -19.89 -1.93
N GLY A 90 28.62 -19.14 -1.40
CA GLY A 90 27.91 -19.43 -0.15
C GLY A 90 26.45 -19.71 -0.48
N VAL A 91 25.98 -20.88 -0.06
CA VAL A 91 24.65 -21.43 -0.31
C VAL A 91 23.58 -20.37 -0.02
N ALA A 92 22.83 -20.00 -1.06
CA ALA A 92 21.81 -18.97 -1.00
C ALA A 92 20.71 -19.37 0.00
N GLU A 93 20.57 -18.60 1.08
CA GLU A 93 19.22 -18.37 1.62
C GLU A 93 18.39 -17.86 0.45
N ALA A 94 17.30 -18.55 0.11
CA ALA A 94 16.43 -18.16 -0.98
C ALA A 94 15.86 -16.77 -0.67
N GLU A 95 16.51 -15.72 -1.17
CA GLU A 95 16.05 -14.35 -1.07
C GLU A 95 14.61 -14.29 -1.61
N LEU A 96 13.66 -13.82 -0.79
CA LEU A 96 12.29 -13.54 -1.22
C LEU A 96 12.34 -12.50 -2.34
N TYR A 97 12.19 -12.95 -3.57
CA TYR A 97 12.26 -12.14 -4.79
C TYR A 97 11.14 -12.56 -5.75
N VAL A 98 10.74 -11.66 -6.65
CA VAL A 98 9.71 -11.96 -7.65
C VAL A 98 10.24 -12.92 -8.72
N SER A 99 9.35 -13.68 -9.36
CA SER A 99 9.71 -14.41 -10.58
C SER A 99 10.04 -13.41 -11.68
N VAL A 100 11.20 -13.59 -12.34
CA VAL A 100 11.68 -12.69 -13.40
C VAL A 100 11.79 -13.41 -14.73
N SER A 101 11.43 -12.70 -15.79
CA SER A 101 11.68 -13.07 -17.18
C SER A 101 13.18 -13.07 -17.50
N PRO A 102 13.63 -13.73 -18.58
CA PRO A 102 15.02 -13.65 -19.03
C PRO A 102 15.49 -12.20 -19.25
N GLU A 103 14.63 -11.35 -19.79
CA GLU A 103 14.87 -9.92 -20.02
C GLU A 103 15.03 -9.18 -18.68
N GLY A 104 14.10 -9.42 -17.74
CA GLY A 104 14.15 -8.86 -16.39
C GLY A 104 15.39 -9.30 -15.61
N ALA A 105 15.82 -10.56 -15.77
CA ALA A 105 17.03 -11.08 -15.14
C ALA A 105 18.29 -10.36 -15.64
N ARG A 106 18.40 -10.10 -16.95
CA ARG A 106 19.53 -9.33 -17.51
C ARG A 106 19.59 -7.91 -16.94
N ILE A 107 18.43 -7.24 -16.83
CA ILE A 107 18.33 -5.91 -16.21
C ILE A 107 18.74 -5.98 -14.74
N ARG A 108 18.21 -6.95 -13.98
CA ARG A 108 18.52 -7.16 -12.57
C ARG A 108 20.02 -7.31 -12.33
N ASP A 109 20.67 -8.16 -13.13
CA ASP A 109 22.09 -8.43 -12.97
C ASP A 109 22.93 -7.17 -13.28
N GLN A 110 22.52 -6.37 -14.25
CA GLN A 110 23.16 -5.08 -14.58
C GLN A 110 22.99 -4.05 -13.45
N VAL A 111 21.80 -3.91 -12.87
CA VAL A 111 21.55 -2.94 -11.79
C VAL A 111 22.13 -3.38 -10.44
N ARG A 112 22.53 -4.65 -10.32
CA ARG A 112 23.25 -5.18 -9.14
C ARG A 112 24.75 -4.96 -9.20
N LEU A 113 25.30 -4.52 -10.33
CA LEU A 113 26.71 -4.14 -10.40
C LEU A 113 27.01 -3.00 -9.42
N PRO A 114 28.21 -2.94 -8.82
CA PRO A 114 28.64 -1.79 -8.04
C PRO A 114 28.49 -0.49 -8.83
N LEU A 115 28.14 0.62 -8.16
CA LEU A 115 27.91 1.93 -8.83
C LEU A 115 29.08 2.36 -9.72
N MET A 116 30.33 2.07 -9.32
CA MET A 116 31.53 2.39 -10.10
C MET A 116 31.62 1.64 -11.46
N ASN A 117 30.88 0.53 -11.60
CA ASN A 117 30.82 -0.28 -12.82
C ASN A 117 29.57 0.04 -13.67
N ARG A 118 28.72 0.97 -13.21
CA ARG A 118 27.51 1.40 -13.92
C ARG A 118 27.79 2.75 -14.57
N ARG A 119 27.26 2.95 -15.78
CA ARG A 119 27.53 4.17 -16.57
C ARG A 119 26.56 5.28 -16.18
N PRO A 120 27.04 6.48 -15.79
CA PRO A 120 26.17 7.64 -15.58
C PRO A 120 25.32 7.97 -16.80
N VAL A 121 24.04 8.23 -16.56
CA VAL A 121 23.04 8.43 -17.61
C VAL A 121 22.05 9.51 -17.21
N GLY A 122 21.71 10.38 -18.16
CA GLY A 122 20.71 11.43 -17.96
C GLY A 122 19.31 10.99 -18.38
N TYR A 123 18.33 11.84 -18.14
CA TYR A 123 16.99 11.68 -18.70
C TYR A 123 17.02 11.70 -20.24
N GLN A 124 16.43 10.68 -20.86
CA GLN A 124 16.31 10.52 -22.31
C GLN A 124 14.88 10.85 -22.72
N ARG A 125 14.70 12.01 -23.36
CA ARG A 125 13.39 12.48 -23.79
C ARG A 125 12.80 11.59 -24.88
N GLU A 126 13.66 11.01 -25.71
CA GLU A 126 13.34 10.11 -26.80
C GLU A 126 12.59 8.86 -26.30
N PHE A 127 12.86 8.41 -25.06
CA PHE A 127 12.16 7.27 -24.46
C PHE A 127 10.66 7.55 -24.27
N LEU A 128 10.29 8.77 -23.89
CA LEU A 128 8.89 9.20 -23.84
C LEU A 128 8.35 9.46 -25.25
N GLU A 129 9.12 10.14 -26.11
CA GLU A 129 8.67 10.55 -27.45
C GLU A 129 8.39 9.36 -28.37
N ALA A 130 9.22 8.31 -28.33
CA ALA A 130 9.09 7.12 -29.15
C ALA A 130 7.83 6.28 -28.83
N TYR A 131 7.28 6.39 -27.63
CA TYR A 131 6.06 5.68 -27.26
C TYR A 131 4.83 6.26 -27.97
N GLN A 132 4.15 5.47 -28.80
CA GLN A 132 2.93 5.88 -29.52
C GLN A 132 1.71 5.14 -28.95
N PRO A 133 0.77 5.84 -28.28
CA PRO A 133 -0.41 5.22 -27.68
C PRO A 133 -1.22 4.39 -28.68
N GLY A 134 -1.52 3.14 -28.35
CA GLY A 134 -2.26 2.23 -29.23
C GLY A 134 -1.43 1.57 -30.33
N GLU A 135 -0.16 1.96 -30.52
CA GLU A 135 0.73 1.38 -31.52
C GLU A 135 1.94 0.67 -30.90
N THR A 136 2.59 1.31 -29.93
CA THR A 136 3.67 0.71 -29.13
C THR A 136 3.16 0.32 -27.75
N PHE A 137 3.70 -0.74 -27.19
CA PHE A 137 3.27 -1.26 -25.89
C PHE A 137 4.46 -1.73 -25.05
N TYR A 138 4.42 -1.43 -23.76
CA TYR A 138 5.33 -2.01 -22.77
C TYR A 138 4.86 -3.40 -22.33
N LEU A 139 3.55 -3.65 -22.33
CA LEU A 139 2.95 -4.94 -22.05
C LEU A 139 2.54 -5.63 -23.37
N SER A 140 3.00 -6.87 -23.57
CA SER A 140 2.56 -7.65 -24.73
C SER A 140 1.04 -7.83 -24.72
N GLU A 141 0.44 -8.03 -25.89
CA GLU A 141 -0.99 -8.31 -26.01
C GLU A 141 -1.41 -9.50 -25.13
N SER A 142 -0.63 -10.60 -25.17
CA SER A 142 -0.87 -11.79 -24.34
C SER A 142 -0.88 -11.47 -22.84
N LEU A 143 0.02 -10.59 -22.40
CA LEU A 143 0.11 -10.22 -20.99
C LEU A 143 -1.06 -9.33 -20.58
N ARG A 144 -1.47 -8.38 -21.43
CA ARG A 144 -2.67 -7.56 -21.21
C ARG A 144 -3.92 -8.43 -21.12
N SER A 145 -4.10 -9.39 -22.01
CA SER A 145 -5.20 -10.36 -21.93
C SER A 145 -5.19 -11.15 -20.61
N GLN A 146 -4.03 -11.66 -20.20
CA GLN A 146 -3.89 -12.37 -18.92
C GLN A 146 -4.25 -11.48 -17.72
N LEU A 147 -3.80 -10.22 -17.71
CA LEU A 147 -4.14 -9.26 -16.65
C LEU A 147 -5.65 -8.99 -16.60
N HIS A 148 -6.31 -8.84 -17.75
CA HIS A 148 -7.77 -8.72 -17.82
C HIS A 148 -8.48 -9.95 -17.28
N ASP A 149 -8.03 -11.15 -17.62
CA ASP A 149 -8.65 -12.39 -17.14
C ASP A 149 -8.49 -12.55 -15.61
N MET A 150 -7.36 -12.14 -15.05
CA MET A 150 -7.15 -12.13 -13.59
C MET A 150 -7.95 -11.04 -12.87
N GLY A 151 -8.04 -9.87 -13.50
CA GLY A 151 -8.58 -8.64 -12.91
C GLY A 151 -10.09 -8.43 -13.09
N ARG A 152 -10.74 -9.30 -13.88
CA ARG A 152 -12.16 -9.17 -14.22
C ARG A 152 -13.03 -9.30 -12.98
N THR A 153 -13.92 -8.34 -12.80
CA THR A 153 -14.91 -8.31 -11.72
C THR A 153 -16.29 -8.73 -12.24
N ALA A 154 -17.30 -8.79 -11.37
CA ALA A 154 -18.62 -9.36 -11.70
C ALA A 154 -19.22 -8.76 -12.99
N PRO A 155 -19.77 -9.59 -13.89
CA PRO A 155 -20.28 -9.13 -15.18
C PRO A 155 -21.47 -8.19 -15.02
N GLY A 156 -21.39 -7.03 -15.66
CA GLY A 156 -22.46 -6.02 -15.72
C GLY A 156 -21.88 -4.61 -15.90
N GLU A 157 -22.60 -3.74 -16.61
CA GLU A 157 -22.25 -2.31 -16.69
C GLU A 157 -22.48 -1.68 -15.31
N ARG A 158 -21.41 -1.57 -14.52
CA ARG A 158 -21.41 -0.86 -13.23
C ARG A 158 -20.77 0.52 -13.41
N PRO A 159 -21.22 1.56 -12.69
CA PRO A 159 -20.55 2.85 -12.64
C PRO A 159 -19.06 2.72 -12.29
N ALA A 160 -18.23 3.65 -12.74
CA ALA A 160 -16.80 3.64 -12.45
C ALA A 160 -16.53 3.59 -10.93
N GLY A 161 -15.55 2.80 -10.52
CA GLY A 161 -15.13 2.65 -9.13
C GLY A 161 -16.09 1.87 -8.22
N THR A 162 -17.19 1.31 -8.71
CA THR A 162 -18.09 0.48 -7.90
C THR A 162 -17.35 -0.69 -7.23
N TYR A 163 -16.53 -1.42 -7.98
CA TYR A 163 -15.76 -2.52 -7.38
C TYR A 163 -14.80 -2.04 -6.30
N ALA A 164 -14.09 -0.93 -6.55
CA ALA A 164 -13.17 -0.36 -5.57
C ALA A 164 -13.89 0.10 -4.29
N ARG A 165 -15.14 0.61 -4.41
CA ARG A 165 -16.00 0.94 -3.26
C ARG A 165 -16.40 -0.31 -2.47
N ASP A 166 -16.70 -1.42 -3.13
CA ASP A 166 -17.06 -2.69 -2.47
C ASP A 166 -15.92 -3.21 -1.58
N ILE A 167 -14.66 -2.99 -1.98
CA ILE A 167 -13.48 -3.41 -1.22
C ILE A 167 -12.73 -2.27 -0.51
N LEU A 168 -13.33 -1.08 -0.41
CA LEU A 168 -12.65 0.16 -0.03
C LEU A 168 -11.89 0.05 1.30
N SER A 169 -12.55 -0.42 2.36
CA SER A 169 -11.93 -0.55 3.69
C SER A 169 -10.63 -1.38 3.64
N ARG A 170 -10.62 -2.47 2.87
CA ARG A 170 -9.45 -3.32 2.74
C ARG A 170 -8.38 -2.72 1.85
N LEU A 171 -8.79 -2.10 0.73
CA LEU A 171 -7.90 -1.40 -0.19
C LEU A 171 -7.16 -0.26 0.50
N LEU A 172 -7.86 0.54 1.32
CA LEU A 172 -7.26 1.62 2.11
C LEU A 172 -6.12 1.09 2.99
N VAL A 173 -6.33 -0.02 3.69
CA VAL A 173 -5.29 -0.64 4.53
C VAL A 173 -4.14 -1.19 3.70
N ASP A 174 -4.45 -2.00 2.70
CA ASP A 174 -3.43 -2.75 1.95
C ASP A 174 -2.55 -1.83 1.11
N LEU A 175 -3.14 -0.92 0.33
CA LEU A 175 -2.37 -0.01 -0.54
C LEU A 175 -1.62 1.06 0.28
N SER A 176 -2.22 1.62 1.34
CA SER A 176 -1.53 2.60 2.18
C SER A 176 -0.33 1.99 2.89
N TRP A 177 -0.49 0.76 3.42
CA TRP A 177 0.60 0.04 4.07
C TRP A 177 1.70 -0.32 3.06
N ALA A 178 1.36 -1.04 1.98
CA ALA A 178 2.34 -1.58 1.07
C ALA A 178 3.11 -0.48 0.31
N SER A 179 2.41 0.55 -0.17
CA SER A 179 3.07 1.68 -0.85
C SER A 179 3.99 2.46 0.10
N SER A 180 3.62 2.60 1.38
CA SER A 180 4.49 3.24 2.38
C SER A 180 5.70 2.36 2.73
N LYS A 181 5.51 1.05 2.85
CA LYS A 181 6.58 0.08 3.13
C LYS A 181 7.65 0.09 2.02
N LEU A 182 7.25 0.24 0.76
CA LEU A 182 8.18 0.40 -0.37
C LEU A 182 9.03 1.69 -0.32
N GLU A 183 8.70 2.63 0.57
CA GLU A 183 9.52 3.82 0.86
C GLU A 183 10.25 3.71 2.21
N GLY A 184 10.30 2.51 2.81
CA GLY A 184 10.99 2.24 4.07
C GLY A 184 10.16 2.48 5.33
N ASN A 185 8.84 2.69 5.22
CA ASN A 185 7.97 2.83 6.39
C ASN A 185 7.91 1.53 7.19
N THR A 186 8.08 1.63 8.51
CA THR A 186 8.22 0.49 9.42
C THR A 186 6.90 0.05 10.06
N TYR A 187 5.76 0.69 9.76
CA TYR A 187 4.46 0.25 10.26
C TYR A 187 4.18 -1.21 9.89
N SER A 188 3.65 -1.97 10.84
CA SER A 188 3.08 -3.26 10.50
C SER A 188 1.74 -3.07 9.79
N ARG A 189 1.30 -4.11 9.09
CA ARG A 189 -0.01 -4.07 8.44
C ARG A 189 -1.15 -3.94 9.44
N LEU A 190 -1.02 -4.58 10.62
CA LEU A 190 -2.01 -4.48 11.69
C LEU A 190 -2.04 -3.08 12.30
N ASP A 191 -0.88 -2.48 12.53
CA ASP A 191 -0.80 -1.09 13.02
C ASP A 191 -1.44 -0.12 12.03
N THR A 192 -1.22 -0.33 10.72
CA THR A 192 -1.84 0.47 9.66
C THR A 192 -3.35 0.30 9.68
N GLN A 193 -3.85 -0.92 9.89
CA GLN A 193 -5.28 -1.18 10.03
C GLN A 193 -5.87 -0.43 11.23
N ASN A 194 -5.25 -0.53 12.40
CA ASN A 194 -5.71 0.16 13.62
C ASN A 194 -5.69 1.70 13.44
N LEU A 195 -4.68 2.23 12.75
CA LEU A 195 -4.60 3.65 12.45
C LEU A 195 -5.74 4.11 11.55
N ILE A 196 -6.01 3.37 10.47
CA ILE A 196 -7.03 3.74 9.46
C ILE A 196 -8.46 3.53 10.00
N GLU A 197 -8.71 2.41 10.66
CA GLU A 197 -10.07 2.02 11.10
C GLU A 197 -10.45 2.63 12.46
N LEU A 198 -9.49 2.80 13.37
CA LEU A 198 -9.74 3.21 14.76
C LEU A 198 -9.10 4.55 15.14
N GLY A 199 -8.32 5.16 14.24
CA GLY A 199 -7.56 6.38 14.54
C GLY A 199 -6.44 6.16 15.57
N GLN A 200 -6.02 4.91 15.79
CA GLN A 200 -5.05 4.55 16.83
C GLN A 200 -3.62 4.60 16.28
N VAL A 201 -2.83 5.56 16.77
CA VAL A 201 -1.41 5.69 16.43
C VAL A 201 -0.61 4.58 17.15
N ALA A 202 0.25 3.89 16.41
CA ALA A 202 1.08 2.83 16.96
C ALA A 202 2.20 3.39 17.87
N GLN A 203 2.44 2.71 19.00
CA GLN A 203 3.45 3.15 19.97
C GLN A 203 4.86 3.04 19.38
N GLY A 204 5.68 4.07 19.61
CA GLY A 204 7.09 4.10 19.19
C GLY A 204 7.31 4.34 17.69
N LYS A 205 6.27 4.68 16.92
CA LYS A 205 6.39 5.06 15.50
C LYS A 205 6.58 6.55 15.32
N ASP A 206 7.31 6.92 14.27
CA ASP A 206 7.54 8.32 13.94
C ASP A 206 6.25 8.98 13.41
N THR A 207 6.08 10.27 13.67
CA THR A 207 4.95 11.06 13.16
C THR A 207 5.00 11.16 11.64
N ILE A 208 6.20 11.21 11.05
CA ILE A 208 6.40 11.21 9.60
C ILE A 208 5.87 9.91 8.97
N GLU A 209 6.16 8.75 9.58
CA GLU A 209 5.67 7.46 9.09
C GLU A 209 4.15 7.36 9.20
N THR A 210 3.58 7.88 10.30
CA THR A 210 2.14 7.94 10.54
C THR A 210 1.45 8.83 9.48
N GLN A 211 1.99 10.03 9.26
CA GLN A 211 1.47 10.98 8.26
C GLN A 211 1.54 10.40 6.85
N MET A 212 2.60 9.68 6.50
CA MET A 212 2.71 9.03 5.19
C MET A 212 1.57 8.03 4.93
N ILE A 213 1.16 7.26 5.92
CA ILE A 213 0.03 6.32 5.78
C ILE A 213 -1.29 7.08 5.62
N LEU A 214 -1.52 8.11 6.42
CA LEU A 214 -2.72 8.95 6.34
C LEU A 214 -2.81 9.68 4.98
N ASN A 215 -1.68 10.14 4.44
CA ASN A 215 -1.62 10.75 3.12
C ASN A 215 -2.00 9.75 2.01
N HIS A 216 -1.54 8.49 2.09
CA HIS A 216 -1.98 7.47 1.14
C HIS A 216 -3.46 7.17 1.27
N LYS A 217 -3.98 7.04 2.51
CA LYS A 217 -5.43 6.85 2.75
C LYS A 217 -6.23 7.95 2.06
N ALA A 218 -5.91 9.22 2.31
CA ALA A 218 -6.60 10.35 1.71
C ALA A 218 -6.49 10.39 0.18
N ALA A 219 -5.32 10.03 -0.37
CA ALA A 219 -5.12 9.96 -1.81
C ALA A 219 -5.96 8.86 -2.48
N ILE A 220 -6.14 7.72 -1.81
CA ILE A 220 -6.97 6.61 -2.30
C ILE A 220 -8.46 6.99 -2.22
N GLU A 221 -8.89 7.63 -1.13
CA GLU A 221 -10.26 8.14 -0.99
C GLU A 221 -10.59 9.12 -2.13
N MET A 222 -9.71 10.08 -2.40
CA MET A 222 -9.84 11.03 -3.53
C MET A 222 -10.05 10.31 -4.87
N LEU A 223 -9.31 9.24 -5.18
CA LEU A 223 -9.48 8.52 -6.45
C LEU A 223 -10.80 7.76 -6.57
N ILE A 224 -11.38 7.32 -5.45
CA ILE A 224 -12.58 6.47 -5.43
C ILE A 224 -13.86 7.31 -5.29
N GLU A 225 -13.82 8.37 -4.49
CA GLU A 225 -14.93 9.32 -4.35
C GLU A 225 -15.17 10.05 -5.67
N ASP A 226 -14.09 10.52 -6.32
CA ASP A 226 -14.16 11.31 -7.55
C ASP A 226 -13.86 10.48 -8.82
N ALA A 227 -14.15 9.17 -8.80
CA ALA A 227 -13.76 8.22 -9.86
C ALA A 227 -14.19 8.63 -11.30
N ASP A 228 -15.29 9.36 -11.43
CA ASP A 228 -15.79 9.87 -12.72
C ASP A 228 -15.03 11.13 -13.20
N GLU A 229 -14.53 11.94 -12.27
CA GLU A 229 -13.85 13.20 -12.54
C GLU A 229 -12.33 13.05 -12.68
N VAL A 230 -11.73 12.09 -11.98
CA VAL A 230 -10.27 11.88 -12.03
C VAL A 230 -9.82 11.42 -13.43
N GLY A 231 -8.76 12.06 -13.90
CA GLY A 231 -8.20 11.84 -15.24
C GLY A 231 -6.68 11.79 -15.24
N PHE A 232 -6.11 11.55 -16.43
CA PHE A 232 -4.69 11.68 -16.67
C PHE A 232 -4.38 13.11 -17.12
N ASP A 233 -4.58 14.05 -16.21
CA ASP A 233 -4.34 15.48 -16.44
C ASP A 233 -3.54 16.13 -15.30
N ALA A 234 -3.06 17.34 -15.58
CA ALA A 234 -2.18 18.05 -14.66
C ALA A 234 -2.88 18.41 -13.34
N PHE A 235 -4.20 18.64 -13.34
CA PHE A 235 -4.96 18.95 -12.14
C PHE A 235 -5.01 17.72 -11.22
N THR A 236 -5.41 16.56 -11.73
CA THR A 236 -5.46 15.32 -10.94
C THR A 236 -4.08 14.97 -10.37
N PHE A 237 -3.01 14.98 -11.17
CA PHE A 237 -1.68 14.55 -10.71
C PHE A 237 -1.01 15.56 -9.76
N LYS A 238 -1.25 16.87 -9.94
CA LYS A 238 -0.78 17.88 -8.98
C LYS A 238 -1.52 17.76 -7.64
N ASN A 239 -2.84 17.55 -7.64
CA ASN A 239 -3.58 17.33 -6.39
C ASN A 239 -3.21 16.00 -5.73
N LEU A 240 -3.02 14.93 -6.51
CA LEU A 240 -2.54 13.66 -5.99
C LEU A 240 -1.17 13.81 -5.30
N HIS A 241 -0.25 14.56 -5.92
CA HIS A 241 1.01 14.91 -5.27
C HIS A 241 0.79 15.75 -4.01
N ALA A 242 -0.12 16.73 -4.04
CA ALA A 242 -0.40 17.59 -2.89
C ALA A 242 -0.85 16.78 -1.66
N VAL A 243 -1.81 15.87 -1.85
CA VAL A 243 -2.30 14.97 -0.79
C VAL A 243 -1.20 14.02 -0.32
N LEU A 244 -0.47 13.39 -1.23
CA LEU A 244 0.58 12.43 -0.85
C LEU A 244 1.78 13.07 -0.13
N SER A 245 2.05 14.35 -0.40
CA SER A 245 3.20 15.09 0.13
C SER A 245 2.86 16.01 1.32
N GLN A 246 1.58 16.10 1.70
CA GLN A 246 1.10 16.93 2.79
C GLN A 246 1.92 16.71 4.07
N ASP A 247 2.44 17.80 4.66
CA ASP A 247 3.25 17.82 5.89
C ASP A 247 4.51 16.94 5.89
N LEU A 248 4.96 16.52 4.71
CA LEU A 248 6.17 15.68 4.52
C LEU A 248 7.27 16.36 3.69
N MET A 249 7.00 17.55 3.13
CA MET A 249 7.95 18.29 2.30
C MET A 249 8.80 19.25 3.15
N ARG A 250 10.09 19.37 2.80
CA ARG A 250 10.98 20.39 3.41
C ARG A 250 10.52 21.81 3.10
N ASP A 251 10.07 22.02 1.87
CA ASP A 251 9.40 23.25 1.44
C ASP A 251 7.90 22.96 1.27
N PRO A 252 7.03 23.48 2.16
CA PRO A 252 5.59 23.31 2.04
C PRO A 252 5.02 23.84 0.71
N GLN A 253 5.68 24.83 0.09
CA GLN A 253 5.25 25.38 -1.20
C GLN A 253 5.57 24.46 -2.39
N ALA A 254 6.38 23.43 -2.22
CA ALA A 254 6.63 22.43 -3.26
C ALA A 254 5.46 21.43 -3.40
N SER A 255 4.61 21.30 -2.38
CA SER A 255 3.44 20.43 -2.41
C SER A 255 2.50 20.81 -3.57
N GLY A 256 2.07 19.82 -4.34
CA GLY A 256 1.24 19.99 -5.54
C GLY A 256 1.85 20.77 -6.71
N ARG A 257 3.16 21.07 -6.70
CA ARG A 257 3.80 21.87 -7.77
C ARG A 257 4.92 21.11 -8.45
N LEU A 258 5.04 21.29 -9.76
CA LEU A 258 6.21 20.82 -10.51
C LEU A 258 7.47 21.49 -9.94
N ARG A 259 8.55 20.73 -9.84
CA ARG A 259 9.80 21.24 -9.27
C ARG A 259 10.45 22.26 -10.19
N ARG A 260 11.08 23.27 -9.59
CA ARG A 260 11.88 24.29 -10.28
C ARG A 260 13.39 24.13 -10.08
N ARG A 261 13.79 23.11 -9.32
CA ARG A 261 15.19 22.79 -9.03
C ARG A 261 15.53 21.37 -9.48
N ALA A 262 16.81 21.13 -9.69
CA ALA A 262 17.33 19.78 -9.90
C ALA A 262 17.16 18.94 -8.63
N VAL A 263 16.99 17.64 -8.81
CA VAL A 263 16.95 16.64 -7.74
C VAL A 263 17.89 15.51 -8.08
N GLU A 264 18.41 14.86 -7.05
CA GLU A 264 19.24 13.67 -7.17
C GLU A 264 18.53 12.47 -6.55
N ILE A 265 18.83 11.28 -7.07
CA ILE A 265 18.34 10.02 -6.50
C ILE A 265 19.54 9.27 -5.94
N SER A 266 19.52 9.00 -4.65
CA SER A 266 20.57 8.20 -4.01
C SER A 266 20.55 6.76 -4.53
N GLY A 267 21.73 6.17 -4.70
CA GLY A 267 21.86 4.74 -5.04
C GLY A 267 21.71 4.39 -6.52
N THR A 268 21.78 5.38 -7.41
CA THR A 268 21.73 5.19 -8.87
C THR A 268 22.74 6.08 -9.57
N VAL A 269 23.11 5.72 -10.80
CA VAL A 269 23.90 6.55 -11.71
C VAL A 269 23.02 7.40 -12.65
N PHE A 270 21.71 7.40 -12.42
CA PHE A 270 20.74 8.19 -13.19
C PHE A 270 20.61 9.63 -12.70
N HIS A 271 20.62 10.57 -13.64
CA HIS A 271 20.38 12.00 -13.43
C HIS A 271 19.07 12.43 -14.09
N PRO A 272 18.03 12.77 -13.31
CA PRO A 272 16.74 13.21 -13.84
C PRO A 272 16.82 14.53 -14.63
N ALA A 273 15.76 14.83 -15.39
CA ALA A 273 15.67 16.10 -16.13
C ALA A 273 15.87 17.31 -15.19
N ALA A 274 16.78 18.24 -15.50
CA ALA A 274 17.07 19.36 -14.60
C ALA A 274 16.28 20.64 -14.92
N LEU A 275 15.94 20.85 -16.19
CA LEU A 275 15.36 22.10 -16.69
C LEU A 275 13.84 22.14 -16.45
N PRO A 276 13.30 23.17 -15.75
CA PRO A 276 11.87 23.26 -15.44
C PRO A 276 10.95 23.21 -16.67
N GLN A 277 11.32 23.89 -17.76
CA GLN A 277 10.54 23.88 -19.01
C GLN A 277 10.46 22.47 -19.61
N VAL A 278 11.57 21.73 -19.62
CA VAL A 278 11.59 20.34 -20.12
C VAL A 278 10.73 19.43 -19.25
N ILE A 279 10.73 19.65 -17.92
CA ILE A 279 9.90 18.88 -17.00
C ILE A 279 8.42 19.14 -17.26
N GLU A 280 8.03 20.40 -17.44
CA GLU A 280 6.65 20.80 -17.73
C GLU A 280 6.17 20.22 -19.07
N ASP A 281 6.94 20.40 -20.14
CA ASP A 281 6.64 19.84 -21.47
C ASP A 281 6.48 18.32 -21.43
N CYS A 282 7.44 17.62 -20.81
CA CYS A 282 7.39 16.15 -20.73
C CYS A 282 6.27 15.66 -19.82
N PHE A 283 5.91 16.40 -18.76
CA PHE A 283 4.81 16.05 -17.87
C PHE A 283 3.47 16.15 -18.59
N GLU A 284 3.23 17.23 -19.33
CA GLU A 284 2.02 17.39 -20.14
C GLU A 284 1.96 16.35 -21.26
N GLN A 285 3.07 16.10 -21.96
CA GLN A 285 3.15 15.08 -23.00
C GLN A 285 2.87 13.67 -22.46
N LEU A 286 3.44 13.33 -21.30
CA LEU A 286 3.23 12.05 -20.63
C LEU A 286 1.75 11.83 -20.30
N LEU A 287 1.10 12.82 -19.69
CA LEU A 287 -0.31 12.74 -19.29
C LEU A 287 -1.26 12.67 -20.49
N SER A 288 -0.95 13.43 -21.56
CA SER A 288 -1.65 13.34 -22.84
C SER A 288 -1.54 11.94 -23.44
N LYS A 289 -0.33 11.36 -23.47
CA LYS A 289 -0.13 9.97 -23.92
C LYS A 289 -0.89 8.97 -23.05
N ALA A 290 -0.84 9.11 -21.73
CA ALA A 290 -1.57 8.24 -20.81
C ALA A 290 -3.09 8.25 -21.06
N THR A 291 -3.67 9.42 -21.35
CA THR A 291 -5.08 9.56 -21.73
C THR A 291 -5.45 8.78 -22.99
N LEU A 292 -4.53 8.73 -23.96
CA LEU A 292 -4.77 8.10 -25.27
C LEU A 292 -4.47 6.60 -25.32
N ILE A 293 -3.83 6.03 -24.30
CA ILE A 293 -3.56 4.58 -24.26
C ILE A 293 -4.90 3.84 -24.10
N PRO A 294 -5.27 2.90 -24.98
CA PRO A 294 -6.60 2.27 -24.90
C PRO A 294 -6.75 1.25 -23.76
N ASP A 295 -5.67 0.52 -23.45
CA ASP A 295 -5.71 -0.57 -22.48
C ASP A 295 -5.42 -0.08 -21.05
N PRO A 296 -6.28 -0.39 -20.05
CA PRO A 296 -6.13 0.14 -18.70
C PRO A 296 -4.88 -0.40 -17.96
N PHE A 297 -4.40 -1.59 -18.29
CA PHE A 297 -3.15 -2.12 -17.70
C PHE A 297 -1.93 -1.47 -18.31
N GLU A 298 -1.94 -1.25 -19.62
CA GLU A 298 -0.91 -0.48 -20.29
C GLU A 298 -0.87 0.96 -19.74
N GLN A 299 -2.02 1.61 -19.54
CA GLN A 299 -2.12 2.93 -18.90
C GLN A 299 -1.46 2.92 -17.50
N ALA A 300 -1.82 1.96 -16.66
CA ALA A 300 -1.30 1.82 -15.31
C ALA A 300 0.22 1.64 -15.31
N PHE A 301 0.72 0.74 -16.16
CA PHE A 301 2.14 0.44 -16.23
C PHE A 301 2.95 1.58 -16.84
N PHE A 302 2.41 2.26 -17.87
CA PHE A 302 3.01 3.45 -18.47
C PHE A 302 3.27 4.54 -17.42
N LEU A 303 2.30 4.80 -16.53
CA LEU A 303 2.47 5.78 -15.45
C LEU A 303 3.54 5.36 -14.44
N MET A 304 3.58 4.08 -14.06
CA MET A 304 4.60 3.54 -13.17
C MET A 304 6.02 3.64 -13.76
N VAL A 305 6.15 3.57 -15.08
CA VAL A 305 7.42 3.76 -15.78
C VAL A 305 7.78 5.25 -15.87
N GLN A 306 6.89 6.07 -16.42
CA GLN A 306 7.24 7.39 -16.92
C GLN A 306 7.25 8.49 -15.84
N ILE A 307 6.34 8.44 -14.85
CA ILE A 307 6.30 9.46 -13.78
C ILE A 307 7.57 9.40 -12.91
N PRO A 308 8.00 8.24 -12.38
CA PRO A 308 9.24 8.17 -11.61
C PRO A 308 10.49 8.44 -12.45
N TYR A 309 10.47 8.11 -13.74
CA TYR A 309 11.59 8.40 -14.64
C TYR A 309 11.77 9.90 -14.88
N LEU A 310 10.67 10.63 -15.13
CA LEU A 310 10.69 12.08 -15.30
C LEU A 310 11.04 12.82 -14.00
N GLN A 311 10.55 12.31 -12.87
CA GLN A 311 10.56 12.98 -11.57
C GLN A 311 10.03 14.42 -11.63
N PRO A 312 8.74 14.63 -11.92
CA PRO A 312 8.16 15.97 -12.05
C PRO A 312 8.13 16.77 -10.74
N PHE A 313 8.14 16.10 -9.58
CA PHE A 313 8.04 16.72 -8.26
C PHE A 313 9.36 16.61 -7.48
N GLU A 314 9.53 17.43 -6.45
CA GLU A 314 10.73 17.43 -5.61
C GLU A 314 10.91 16.14 -4.78
N GLY A 315 9.83 15.39 -4.59
CA GLY A 315 9.81 14.10 -3.92
C GLY A 315 8.51 13.37 -4.25
N VAL A 316 8.27 12.22 -3.62
CA VAL A 316 6.96 11.53 -3.69
C VAL A 316 6.58 10.98 -5.09
N ASN A 317 7.42 11.14 -6.12
CA ASN A 317 7.18 10.70 -7.50
C ASN A 317 6.74 9.22 -7.60
N LYS A 318 7.43 8.32 -6.89
CA LYS A 318 7.10 6.88 -6.88
C LYS A 318 5.73 6.60 -6.27
N ARG A 319 5.39 7.28 -5.15
CA ARG A 319 4.06 7.17 -4.51
C ARG A 319 2.95 7.69 -5.41
N VAL A 320 3.16 8.85 -6.06
CA VAL A 320 2.23 9.40 -7.07
C VAL A 320 2.00 8.40 -8.19
N SER A 321 3.07 7.77 -8.69
CA SER A 321 2.93 6.78 -9.77
C SER A 321 2.15 5.53 -9.36
N ARG A 322 2.37 5.00 -8.14
CA ARG A 322 1.67 3.79 -7.64
C ARG A 322 0.18 4.04 -7.39
N VAL A 323 -0.16 5.19 -6.81
CA VAL A 323 -1.56 5.56 -6.58
C VAL A 323 -2.23 5.96 -7.90
N GLY A 324 -1.58 6.76 -8.74
CA GLY A 324 -2.10 7.19 -10.04
C GLY A 324 -2.31 6.05 -11.03
N ALA A 325 -1.48 4.99 -10.97
CA ALA A 325 -1.67 3.78 -11.78
C ALA A 325 -3.01 3.07 -11.52
N ASN A 326 -3.63 3.28 -10.35
CA ASN A 326 -4.94 2.72 -10.05
C ASN A 326 -6.10 3.47 -10.72
N ILE A 327 -5.91 4.69 -11.24
CA ILE A 327 -6.97 5.46 -11.90
C ILE A 327 -7.60 4.65 -13.03
N SER A 328 -6.79 4.09 -13.95
CA SER A 328 -7.32 3.29 -15.06
C SER A 328 -8.08 2.05 -14.58
N LEU A 329 -7.55 1.37 -13.57
CA LEU A 329 -8.15 0.15 -13.03
C LEU A 329 -9.49 0.43 -12.35
N ILE A 330 -9.56 1.48 -11.53
CA ILE A 330 -10.78 1.92 -10.83
C ILE A 330 -11.85 2.34 -11.85
N LYS A 331 -11.49 3.14 -12.86
CA LYS A 331 -12.44 3.61 -13.89
C LYS A 331 -13.08 2.47 -14.67
N HIS A 332 -12.33 1.39 -14.90
CA HIS A 332 -12.82 0.22 -15.63
C HIS A 332 -13.38 -0.89 -14.72
N ASN A 333 -13.58 -0.61 -13.42
CA ASN A 333 -14.02 -1.60 -12.44
C ASN A 333 -13.16 -2.88 -12.41
N LEU A 334 -11.87 -2.75 -12.71
CA LEU A 334 -10.91 -3.84 -12.58
C LEU A 334 -10.41 -3.93 -11.14
N CYS A 335 -9.89 -5.10 -10.78
CA CYS A 335 -9.20 -5.27 -9.50
C CYS A 335 -8.07 -4.23 -9.36
N PRO A 336 -8.01 -3.46 -8.27
CA PRO A 336 -6.97 -2.45 -8.06
C PRO A 336 -5.65 -3.07 -7.60
N LEU A 337 -4.55 -2.39 -7.92
CA LEU A 337 -3.20 -2.76 -7.55
C LEU A 337 -2.86 -2.25 -6.14
N SER A 338 -2.58 -3.19 -5.23
CA SER A 338 -2.30 -2.91 -3.81
C SER A 338 -0.81 -2.91 -3.44
N PHE A 339 0.05 -3.51 -4.27
CA PHE A 339 1.47 -3.79 -3.96
C PHE A 339 1.71 -4.67 -2.72
N ILE A 340 0.67 -5.34 -2.21
CA ILE A 340 0.81 -6.27 -1.10
C ILE A 340 1.87 -7.34 -1.42
N ASP A 341 2.67 -7.69 -0.42
CA ASP A 341 3.71 -8.72 -0.47
C ASP A 341 4.84 -8.47 -1.47
N VAL A 342 4.86 -7.33 -2.18
CA VAL A 342 5.93 -6.99 -3.12
C VAL A 342 7.26 -6.81 -2.38
N PRO A 343 8.32 -7.55 -2.74
CA PRO A 343 9.64 -7.34 -2.16
C PRO A 343 10.18 -5.96 -2.53
N GLU A 344 10.58 -5.16 -1.53
CA GLU A 344 11.11 -3.81 -1.72
C GLU A 344 12.30 -3.79 -2.69
N ARG A 345 13.22 -4.73 -2.51
CA ARG A 345 14.40 -4.87 -3.38
C ARG A 345 14.02 -5.09 -4.85
N ALA A 346 13.02 -5.93 -5.13
CA ALA A 346 12.58 -6.18 -6.49
C ALA A 346 11.99 -4.91 -7.13
N TYR A 347 11.17 -4.18 -6.38
CA TYR A 347 10.60 -2.90 -6.83
C TYR A 347 11.68 -1.84 -7.10
N VAL A 348 12.66 -1.71 -6.19
CA VAL A 348 13.79 -0.78 -6.36
C VAL A 348 14.62 -1.17 -7.58
N GLU A 349 15.02 -2.44 -7.72
CA GLU A 349 15.80 -2.92 -8.85
C GLU A 349 15.04 -2.75 -10.19
N GLY A 350 13.73 -3.02 -10.22
CA GLY A 350 12.88 -2.76 -11.39
C GLY A 350 12.84 -1.28 -11.77
N THR A 351 12.69 -0.40 -10.79
CA THR A 351 12.74 1.05 -11.00
C THR A 351 14.11 1.51 -11.53
N LEU A 352 15.20 0.97 -11.00
CA LEU A 352 16.56 1.25 -11.47
C LEU A 352 16.78 0.79 -12.92
N GLY A 353 16.15 -0.31 -13.33
CA GLY A 353 16.17 -0.78 -14.72
C GLY A 353 15.63 0.26 -15.69
N VAL A 354 14.52 0.91 -15.33
CA VAL A 354 13.96 2.02 -16.11
C VAL A 354 14.89 3.23 -16.10
N TYR A 355 15.38 3.61 -14.92
CA TYR A 355 16.19 4.82 -14.74
C TYR A 355 17.49 4.77 -15.52
N GLU A 356 18.17 3.63 -15.49
CA GLU A 356 19.53 3.56 -16.01
C GLU A 356 19.63 2.93 -17.39
N LEU A 357 18.67 2.09 -17.77
CA LEU A 357 18.73 1.33 -19.01
C LEU A 357 17.56 1.63 -19.95
N ASN A 358 16.56 2.40 -19.50
CA ASN A 358 15.24 2.49 -20.14
C ASN A 358 14.62 1.10 -20.43
N GLY A 359 15.02 0.09 -19.66
CA GLY A 359 14.52 -1.27 -19.74
C GLY A 359 13.35 -1.46 -18.80
N VAL A 360 12.17 -1.76 -19.34
CA VAL A 360 10.93 -1.88 -18.55
C VAL A 360 10.68 -3.28 -18.04
N ASP A 361 11.37 -4.30 -18.57
CA ASP A 361 11.05 -5.71 -18.36
C ASP A 361 11.08 -6.15 -16.89
N LEU A 362 12.07 -5.71 -16.11
CA LEU A 362 12.13 -6.07 -14.69
C LEU A 362 11.01 -5.41 -13.89
N LEU A 363 10.70 -4.13 -14.18
CA LEU A 363 9.57 -3.45 -13.53
C LEU A 363 8.23 -4.07 -13.96
N ARG A 364 8.12 -4.54 -15.21
CA ARG A 364 6.96 -5.28 -15.72
C ARG A 364 6.76 -6.56 -14.93
N ASP A 365 7.81 -7.33 -14.71
CA ASP A 365 7.72 -8.58 -13.94
C ASP A 365 7.25 -8.32 -12.50
N VAL A 366 7.74 -7.25 -11.87
CA VAL A 366 7.25 -6.80 -10.55
C VAL A 366 5.79 -6.38 -10.61
N PHE A 367 5.37 -5.62 -11.64
CA PHE A 367 4.00 -5.17 -11.83
C PHE A 367 3.03 -6.34 -11.97
N VAL A 368 3.35 -7.33 -12.82
CA VAL A 368 2.54 -8.53 -13.03
C VAL A 368 2.41 -9.32 -11.75
N TRP A 369 3.52 -9.54 -11.04
CA TRP A 369 3.52 -10.24 -9.76
C TRP A 369 2.66 -9.52 -8.71
N ALA A 370 2.81 -8.18 -8.61
CA ALA A 370 2.03 -7.36 -7.69
C ALA A 370 0.53 -7.38 -8.02
N TYR A 371 0.19 -7.44 -9.31
CA TYR A 371 -1.19 -7.51 -9.76
C TYR A 371 -1.83 -8.86 -9.47
N GLU A 372 -1.13 -9.95 -9.76
CA GLU A 372 -1.58 -11.30 -9.44
C GLU A 372 -1.86 -11.44 -7.94
N ARG A 373 -0.96 -10.94 -7.08
CA ARG A 373 -1.17 -10.93 -5.61
C ARG A 373 -2.37 -10.11 -5.19
N SER A 374 -2.58 -8.95 -5.81
CA SER A 374 -3.75 -8.11 -5.52
C SER A 374 -5.05 -8.86 -5.90
N CYS A 375 -5.10 -9.49 -7.07
CA CYS A 375 -6.26 -10.27 -7.51
C CYS A 375 -6.55 -11.45 -6.58
N GLN A 376 -5.54 -12.27 -6.24
CA GLN A 376 -5.70 -13.40 -5.31
C GLN A 376 -6.28 -12.95 -3.97
N ARG A 377 -5.86 -11.78 -3.49
CA ARG A 377 -6.28 -11.22 -2.21
C ARG A 377 -7.72 -10.72 -2.22
N TYR A 378 -8.16 -10.04 -3.27
CA TYR A 378 -9.50 -9.46 -3.34
C TYR A 378 -10.57 -10.43 -3.87
N LEU A 379 -10.21 -11.37 -4.76
CA LEU A 379 -11.12 -12.42 -5.24
C LEU A 379 -11.64 -13.31 -4.11
N ALA A 380 -10.78 -13.64 -3.14
CA ALA A 380 -11.15 -14.41 -1.95
C ALA A 380 -12.25 -13.74 -1.10
N ILE A 381 -12.39 -12.40 -1.21
CA ILE A 381 -13.35 -11.61 -0.43
C ILE A 381 -14.69 -11.54 -1.14
N THR A 382 -14.71 -11.27 -2.45
CA THR A 382 -15.96 -11.23 -3.24
C THR A 382 -16.76 -12.53 -3.18
N GLN A 383 -16.12 -13.69 -3.01
CA GLN A 383 -16.83 -14.97 -2.82
C GLN A 383 -17.61 -15.04 -1.50
N THR A 384 -17.33 -14.16 -0.54
CA THR A 384 -17.97 -14.11 0.78
C THR A 384 -18.94 -12.94 0.95
N MET A 385 -18.91 -11.95 0.04
CA MET A 385 -19.81 -10.80 0.10
C MET A 385 -21.17 -11.16 -0.50
N VAL A 386 -22.20 -11.20 0.33
CA VAL A 386 -23.60 -11.32 -0.13
C VAL A 386 -24.05 -9.93 -0.61
N GLU A 387 -24.30 -9.78 -1.91
CA GLU A 387 -24.85 -8.53 -2.45
C GLU A 387 -26.18 -8.18 -1.76
N PRO A 388 -26.36 -6.94 -1.25
CA PRO A 388 -27.63 -6.52 -0.68
C PRO A 388 -28.71 -6.54 -1.76
N ASP A 389 -29.75 -7.35 -1.55
CA ASP A 389 -30.93 -7.40 -2.42
C ASP A 389 -31.51 -5.99 -2.67
N PRO A 390 -31.52 -5.49 -3.93
CA PRO A 390 -32.00 -4.14 -4.26
C PRO A 390 -33.43 -3.86 -3.80
N LEU A 391 -34.30 -4.88 -3.78
CA LEU A 391 -35.67 -4.74 -3.29
C LEU A 391 -35.70 -4.56 -1.77
N LYS A 392 -34.79 -5.20 -1.02
CA LYS A 392 -34.62 -4.97 0.43
C LYS A 392 -34.16 -3.55 0.74
N ILE A 393 -33.40 -2.93 -0.15
CA ILE A 393 -33.00 -1.52 -0.01
C ILE A 393 -34.21 -0.62 -0.32
N LYS A 394 -34.86 -0.79 -1.48
CA LYS A 394 -36.02 0.00 -1.94
C LYS A 394 -37.16 -0.01 -0.92
N TYR A 395 -37.48 -1.17 -0.37
CA TYR A 395 -38.61 -1.37 0.53
C TYR A 395 -38.22 -1.49 2.01
N ARG A 396 -37.04 -1.03 2.41
CA ARG A 396 -36.53 -1.16 3.78
C ARG A 396 -37.52 -0.63 4.83
N GLU A 397 -38.01 0.59 4.66
CA GLU A 397 -38.95 1.21 5.62
C GLU A 397 -40.34 0.55 5.55
N ALA A 398 -40.79 0.14 4.37
CA ALA A 398 -42.04 -0.62 4.21
C ALA A 398 -41.97 -1.98 4.92
N LEU A 399 -40.85 -2.68 4.80
CA LEU A 399 -40.60 -3.96 5.45
C LEU A 399 -40.57 -3.81 6.98
N ILE A 400 -39.91 -2.76 7.50
CA ILE A 400 -39.91 -2.46 8.95
C ILE A 400 -41.35 -2.24 9.43
N ARG A 401 -42.14 -1.43 8.73
CA ARG A 401 -43.54 -1.17 9.10
C ARG A 401 -44.40 -2.42 9.02
N ALA A 402 -44.21 -3.26 8.00
CA ALA A 402 -44.95 -4.50 7.85
C ALA A 402 -44.67 -5.48 9.00
N VAL A 403 -43.39 -5.70 9.34
CA VAL A 403 -43.00 -6.55 10.47
C VAL A 403 -43.55 -5.97 11.78
N GLN A 404 -43.51 -4.65 11.97
CA GLN A 404 -44.11 -4.01 13.15
C GLN A 404 -45.62 -4.19 13.22
N ALA A 405 -46.34 -4.02 12.11
CA ALA A 405 -47.79 -4.19 12.06
C ALA A 405 -48.18 -5.63 12.40
N MET A 406 -47.42 -6.61 11.90
CA MET A 406 -47.63 -8.02 12.20
C MET A 406 -47.39 -8.34 13.68
N VAL A 407 -46.28 -7.88 14.25
CA VAL A 407 -45.90 -8.19 15.64
C VAL A 407 -46.78 -7.43 16.64
N LYS A 408 -46.93 -6.12 16.48
CA LYS A 408 -47.73 -5.27 17.40
C LYS A 408 -49.23 -5.52 17.28
N GLY A 409 -49.69 -5.88 16.07
CA GLY A 409 -51.09 -6.25 15.81
C GLY A 409 -51.41 -7.70 16.18
N GLN A 410 -50.45 -8.45 16.74
CA GLN A 410 -50.61 -9.86 17.11
C GLN A 410 -51.08 -10.76 15.95
N LEU A 411 -50.71 -10.41 14.71
CA LEU A 411 -51.17 -11.09 13.50
C LEU A 411 -50.33 -12.34 13.22
N ARG A 412 -50.99 -13.44 12.84
CA ARG A 412 -50.29 -14.66 12.41
C ARG A 412 -49.69 -14.46 11.01
N PRO A 413 -48.45 -14.92 10.77
CA PRO A 413 -47.81 -14.88 9.45
C PRO A 413 -48.41 -15.97 8.54
N GLN A 414 -49.69 -15.83 8.18
CA GLN A 414 -50.36 -16.63 7.18
C GLN A 414 -50.27 -15.93 5.81
N PRO A 415 -50.22 -16.68 4.69
CA PRO A 415 -50.07 -16.10 3.36
C PRO A 415 -51.07 -14.99 3.05
N ASP A 416 -52.35 -15.17 3.41
CA ASP A 416 -53.41 -14.20 3.15
C ASP A 416 -53.22 -12.89 3.93
N VAL A 417 -52.75 -12.99 5.19
CA VAL A 417 -52.50 -11.85 6.07
C VAL A 417 -51.26 -11.09 5.61
N ILE A 418 -50.21 -11.81 5.23
CA ILE A 418 -48.98 -11.22 4.67
C ILE A 418 -49.29 -10.50 3.35
N ALA A 419 -50.10 -11.12 2.48
CA ALA A 419 -50.54 -10.51 1.23
C ALA A 419 -51.44 -9.28 1.45
N GLN A 420 -52.25 -9.25 2.50
CA GLN A 420 -53.03 -8.07 2.87
C GLN A 420 -52.12 -6.92 3.33
N VAL A 421 -51.17 -7.18 4.22
CA VAL A 421 -50.23 -6.16 4.72
C VAL A 421 -49.33 -5.65 3.59
N ALA A 422 -48.92 -6.52 2.65
CA ALA A 422 -48.14 -6.13 1.49
C ALA A 422 -48.90 -5.21 0.52
N ARG A 423 -50.21 -5.46 0.32
CA ARG A 423 -51.06 -4.64 -0.55
C ARG A 423 -51.12 -3.17 -0.14
N ASP A 424 -51.08 -2.91 1.16
CA ASP A 424 -51.21 -1.56 1.71
C ASP A 424 -49.88 -0.78 1.67
N LEU A 425 -48.75 -1.44 1.38
CA LEU A 425 -47.41 -0.86 1.50
C LEU A 425 -46.62 -0.81 0.20
N VAL A 426 -47.02 -1.58 -0.83
CA VAL A 426 -46.24 -1.74 -2.07
C VAL A 426 -47.12 -1.78 -3.33
N ASN A 427 -46.59 -1.24 -4.43
CA ASN A 427 -47.21 -1.23 -5.76
C ASN A 427 -47.35 -2.64 -6.34
N GLU A 428 -48.33 -2.85 -7.23
CA GLU A 428 -48.67 -4.17 -7.80
C GLU A 428 -47.50 -4.92 -8.42
N VAL A 429 -46.61 -4.21 -9.10
CA VAL A 429 -45.46 -4.79 -9.80
C VAL A 429 -44.47 -5.49 -8.84
N ASP A 430 -44.35 -5.00 -7.60
CA ASP A 430 -43.36 -5.48 -6.64
C ASP A 430 -43.98 -6.28 -5.47
N ARG A 431 -45.31 -6.55 -5.51
CA ARG A 431 -46.05 -7.19 -4.40
C ARG A 431 -45.57 -8.60 -4.09
N ASP A 432 -45.42 -9.45 -5.11
CA ASP A 432 -45.05 -10.85 -4.89
C ASP A 432 -43.65 -10.97 -4.28
N ALA A 433 -42.70 -10.17 -4.78
CA ALA A 433 -41.35 -10.12 -4.24
C ALA A 433 -41.33 -9.57 -2.79
N PHE A 434 -42.14 -8.55 -2.49
CA PHE A 434 -42.26 -8.02 -1.13
C PHE A 434 -42.93 -9.01 -0.17
N ILE A 435 -43.93 -9.78 -0.62
CA ILE A 435 -44.57 -10.84 0.18
C ILE A 435 -43.52 -11.89 0.58
N GLN A 436 -42.67 -12.31 -0.35
CA GLN A 436 -41.58 -13.24 -0.05
C GLN A 436 -40.60 -12.63 0.97
N MET A 437 -40.18 -11.37 0.78
CA MET A 437 -39.30 -10.67 1.71
C MET A 437 -39.89 -10.57 3.13
N LEU A 438 -41.18 -10.25 3.24
CA LEU A 438 -41.88 -10.16 4.53
C LEU A 438 -42.00 -11.53 5.19
N THR A 439 -42.30 -12.57 4.41
CA THR A 439 -42.36 -13.95 4.88
C THR A 439 -41.02 -14.41 5.45
N ASP A 440 -39.93 -14.18 4.72
CA ASP A 440 -38.57 -14.52 5.16
C ASP A 440 -38.18 -13.73 6.42
N ALA A 441 -38.48 -12.42 6.46
CA ALA A 441 -38.21 -11.55 7.60
C ALA A 441 -38.92 -12.02 8.88
N LEU A 442 -40.18 -12.45 8.76
CA LEU A 442 -40.97 -12.99 9.89
C LEU A 442 -40.52 -14.40 10.29
N GLY A 443 -40.07 -15.21 9.32
CA GLY A 443 -39.50 -16.54 9.57
C GLY A 443 -38.16 -16.50 10.29
N GLN A 444 -37.35 -15.48 10.02
CA GLN A 444 -36.04 -15.25 10.64
C GLN A 444 -36.11 -14.33 11.88
N LEU A 445 -37.31 -13.94 12.33
CA LEU A 445 -37.45 -13.05 13.48
C LEU A 445 -37.11 -13.80 14.78
N HIS A 446 -36.04 -13.37 15.44
CA HIS A 446 -35.59 -13.85 16.76
C HIS A 446 -35.12 -12.69 17.65
N GLU A 447 -34.85 -12.93 18.94
CA GLU A 447 -34.50 -11.88 19.91
C GLU A 447 -33.33 -10.97 19.44
N GLY A 448 -32.30 -11.56 18.83
CA GLY A 448 -31.15 -10.84 18.25
C GLY A 448 -31.42 -10.00 16.99
N SER A 449 -32.63 -10.09 16.42
CA SER A 449 -33.02 -9.38 15.18
C SER A 449 -34.04 -8.25 15.42
N LEU A 450 -34.59 -8.11 16.63
CA LEU A 450 -35.71 -7.20 16.93
C LEU A 450 -35.37 -5.73 16.72
N ALA A 451 -34.14 -5.33 17.04
CA ALA A 451 -33.67 -3.95 16.88
C ALA A 451 -33.72 -3.49 15.41
N ARG A 452 -33.49 -4.40 14.45
CA ARG A 452 -33.58 -4.12 13.00
C ARG A 452 -34.96 -3.60 12.60
N TYR A 453 -36.01 -4.09 13.26
CA TYR A 453 -37.40 -3.73 13.01
C TYR A 453 -37.96 -2.77 14.06
N ARG A 454 -37.09 -2.21 14.92
CA ARG A 454 -37.45 -1.28 16.01
C ARG A 454 -38.56 -1.84 16.93
N LEU A 455 -38.48 -3.14 17.22
CA LEU A 455 -39.39 -3.85 18.12
C LEU A 455 -38.78 -4.02 19.51
N ARG A 456 -39.63 -3.99 20.54
CA ARG A 456 -39.25 -4.33 21.92
C ARG A 456 -39.33 -5.84 22.15
N ARG A 457 -38.52 -6.34 23.08
CA ARG A 457 -38.55 -7.75 23.49
C ARG A 457 -39.93 -8.19 23.97
N SER A 458 -40.63 -7.35 24.73
CA SER A 458 -41.99 -7.64 25.23
C SER A 458 -42.98 -7.86 24.07
N GLU A 459 -42.99 -6.97 23.07
CA GLU A 459 -43.88 -7.04 21.90
C GLU A 459 -43.68 -8.36 21.12
N TYR A 460 -42.42 -8.81 20.99
CA TYR A 460 -42.10 -10.07 20.34
C TYR A 460 -42.53 -11.30 21.15
N LEU A 461 -42.31 -11.29 22.47
CA LEU A 461 -42.71 -12.40 23.34
C LEU A 461 -44.23 -12.56 23.39
N ASP A 462 -44.98 -11.46 23.43
CA ASP A 462 -46.44 -11.47 23.40
C ASP A 462 -46.95 -12.06 22.08
N TRP A 463 -46.35 -11.64 20.95
CA TRP A 463 -46.64 -12.20 19.63
C TRP A 463 -46.30 -13.69 19.52
N GLN A 464 -45.20 -14.14 20.13
CA GLN A 464 -44.78 -15.54 20.13
C GLN A 464 -45.72 -16.40 20.98
N GLN A 465 -46.18 -15.92 22.14
CA GLN A 465 -47.13 -16.65 22.99
C GLN A 465 -48.49 -16.83 22.29
N GLU A 466 -49.04 -15.79 21.67
CA GLU A 466 -50.23 -15.85 20.80
C GLU A 466 -50.06 -16.87 19.67
N ARG A 467 -48.86 -16.92 19.07
CA ARG A 467 -48.52 -17.87 18.00
C ARG A 467 -48.59 -19.33 18.49
N TYR A 468 -48.15 -19.61 19.72
CA TYR A 468 -48.15 -20.95 20.34
C TYR A 468 -49.49 -21.38 20.95
N LEU A 469 -50.22 -20.47 21.62
CA LEU A 469 -51.46 -20.76 22.35
C LEU A 469 -52.64 -21.21 21.45
N LYS A 470 -52.64 -20.86 20.15
CA LYS A 470 -53.68 -21.28 19.19
C LYS A 470 -53.27 -22.45 18.28
N VAL A 471 -52.03 -22.97 18.36
CA VAL A 471 -51.66 -24.22 17.63
C VAL A 471 -52.15 -25.45 18.40
N THR A 472 -52.21 -25.36 19.73
CA THR A 472 -52.71 -26.43 20.61
C THR A 472 -54.24 -26.46 20.72
N GLY A 473 -54.93 -25.37 20.38
CA GLY A 473 -56.41 -25.31 20.38
C GLY A 473 -57.10 -25.96 19.18
N ASP A 474 -56.43 -26.12 18.03
CA ASP A 474 -57.00 -26.72 16.81
C ASP A 474 -56.83 -28.25 16.72
N LYS A 475 -56.23 -28.88 17.75
CA LYS A 475 -56.19 -30.35 17.90
C LYS A 475 -57.21 -30.88 18.91
N ALA A 476 -58.09 -30.02 19.43
CA ALA A 476 -59.15 -30.38 20.35
C ALA A 476 -60.51 -29.88 19.85
N LYS A 477 -60.91 -30.33 18.66
CA LYS A 477 -62.31 -30.43 18.24
C LYS A 477 -62.52 -31.69 17.43
#